data_AF-A0A4Q5IVD8-F1
#
_entry.id   AF-A0A4Q5IVD8-F1
#
_cell.length_a   1.000
_cell.length_b   1.000
_cell.length_c   1.000
_cell.angle_alpha   90.00
_cell.angle_beta   90.00
_cell.angle_gamma   90.00
#
_symmetry.space_group_name_H-M   'P 1'
#
loop_
_entity.id
_entity.type
_entity.pdbx_description
1 polymer ?
#
loop_
_entity_poly.entity_id
_entity_poly.type
_entity_poly.pdbx_seq_one_letter_code
_entity_poly.pdbx_strand_id
1 'polypeptide(L)'
;MLPLADLTYEADSLRILGTTRRAYVIPELKLLYISLAKNACTSIKWLMAELAGEDLDSLVPSAGFYPNREAGIHDRYAWKRTPRLHELPEGVRPTISGENGWMIFTVLRDPRSRLFSAWENKYLLRNPAYWRKVDRPWAPRIPTEPQHVIDDFAKFVFDVYDNPDHEVFQSDAHFRAQTFLLQEYAVPYTHLYDISELKQMVADLTDHVRGHGWTGEVSLGNSNDTPLPANRDVFAGGVREAIEKLYADDFSRFPDAWDFSRVEARDLQWTKESFAHVRSIVEANQRIADLARTARRLNQRNATLQARVNELRAAGATSGAAASLPSRVLRKIRG
;
A
#
# COMPACT_ATOMS: atom_id res chain seq x y z
N MET A 1 26.63 -2.25 1.20
CA MET A 1 25.98 -3.07 0.15
C MET A 1 26.60 -4.45 0.22
N LEU A 2 25.91 -5.45 0.78
CA LEU A 2 26.43 -6.82 0.85
C LEU A 2 26.23 -7.51 -0.52
N PRO A 3 27.16 -8.37 -0.98
CA PRO A 3 27.03 -9.04 -2.27
C PRO A 3 25.86 -10.04 -2.22
N LEU A 4 24.96 -9.94 -3.19
CA LEU A 4 23.80 -10.83 -3.40
C LEU A 4 24.18 -12.26 -3.86
N ALA A 5 25.45 -12.65 -3.79
CA ALA A 5 25.98 -13.77 -4.56
C ALA A 5 25.93 -15.15 -3.88
N ASP A 6 25.58 -15.27 -2.58
CA ASP A 6 25.72 -16.56 -1.86
C ASP A 6 24.50 -16.95 -0.98
N LEU A 7 23.29 -16.56 -1.38
CA LEU A 7 22.08 -17.21 -0.86
C LEU A 7 21.67 -18.31 -1.82
N THR A 8 22.06 -19.55 -1.51
CA THR A 8 21.45 -20.76 -2.09
C THR A 8 19.95 -20.74 -1.77
N TYR A 9 19.15 -20.21 -2.70
CA TYR A 9 17.74 -19.86 -2.53
C TYR A 9 16.84 -21.05 -2.89
N GLU A 10 16.90 -22.13 -2.10
CA GLU A 10 15.95 -23.26 -2.18
C GLU A 10 14.70 -23.06 -1.30
N ALA A 11 14.62 -21.96 -0.55
CA ALA A 11 13.41 -21.61 0.21
C ALA A 11 12.35 -20.99 -0.71
N ASP A 12 11.12 -21.50 -0.63
CA ASP A 12 9.89 -21.03 -1.28
C ASP A 12 9.81 -19.48 -1.32
N SER A 13 10.34 -18.88 -2.38
CA SER A 13 10.58 -17.45 -2.50
C SER A 13 9.27 -16.67 -2.56
N LEU A 14 8.24 -17.28 -3.15
CA LEU A 14 6.86 -16.80 -3.15
C LEU A 14 6.26 -16.79 -1.74
N ARG A 15 6.57 -17.77 -0.89
CA ARG A 15 6.14 -17.74 0.52
C ARG A 15 6.74 -16.54 1.26
N ILE A 16 8.02 -16.24 1.07
CA ILE A 16 8.66 -15.06 1.66
C ILE A 16 7.97 -13.79 1.16
N LEU A 17 7.75 -13.68 -0.15
CA LEU A 17 7.02 -12.55 -0.75
C LEU A 17 5.59 -12.43 -0.19
N GLY A 18 4.96 -13.55 0.15
CA GLY A 18 3.64 -13.61 0.77
C GLY A 18 3.57 -12.89 2.12
N THR A 19 4.68 -12.72 2.83
CA THR A 19 4.71 -11.93 4.08
C THR A 19 4.58 -10.42 3.80
N THR A 20 4.84 -9.99 2.56
CA THR A 20 4.65 -8.61 2.12
C THR A 20 3.16 -8.33 1.85
N ARG A 21 2.77 -7.06 1.92
CA ARG A 21 1.38 -6.62 1.68
C ARG A 21 1.08 -6.32 0.20
N ARG A 22 1.85 -6.90 -0.73
CA ARG A 22 1.88 -6.51 -2.15
C ARG A 22 1.28 -7.54 -3.10
N ALA A 23 1.24 -8.82 -2.73
CA ALA A 23 0.68 -9.86 -3.58
C ALA A 23 -0.84 -10.01 -3.37
N TYR A 24 -1.56 -10.11 -4.49
CA TYR A 24 -3.00 -10.34 -4.56
C TYR A 24 -3.24 -11.54 -5.47
N VAL A 25 -3.69 -12.65 -4.89
CA VAL A 25 -3.85 -13.95 -5.58
C VAL A 25 -5.32 -14.29 -5.69
N ILE A 26 -5.78 -14.70 -6.88
CA ILE A 26 -7.10 -15.29 -7.09
C ILE A 26 -6.89 -16.66 -7.75
N PRO A 27 -6.77 -17.74 -6.96
CA PRO A 27 -6.45 -19.08 -7.48
C PRO A 27 -7.45 -19.60 -8.51
N GLU A 28 -8.73 -19.33 -8.31
CA GLU A 28 -9.83 -19.78 -9.17
C GLU A 28 -9.71 -19.21 -10.60
N LEU A 29 -9.16 -18.00 -10.71
CA LEU A 29 -8.91 -17.31 -11.97
C LEU A 29 -7.45 -17.42 -12.42
N LYS A 30 -6.58 -18.13 -11.68
CA LYS A 30 -5.13 -18.18 -11.89
C LYS A 30 -4.51 -16.79 -12.07
N LEU A 31 -4.88 -15.85 -11.21
CA LEU A 31 -4.38 -14.48 -11.24
C LEU A 31 -3.42 -14.20 -10.08
N LEU A 32 -2.28 -13.59 -10.39
CA LEU A 32 -1.39 -12.98 -9.41
C LEU A 32 -1.07 -11.54 -9.84
N TYR A 33 -1.52 -10.58 -9.05
CA TYR A 33 -1.12 -9.19 -9.17
C TYR A 33 -0.12 -8.82 -8.07
N ILE A 34 1.04 -8.28 -8.48
CA ILE A 34 2.00 -7.68 -7.55
C ILE A 34 1.82 -6.17 -7.55
N SER A 35 1.33 -5.62 -6.45
CA SER A 35 1.12 -4.19 -6.29
C SER A 35 2.44 -3.45 -6.06
N LEU A 36 2.77 -2.56 -7.00
CA LEU A 36 3.79 -1.54 -6.83
C LEU A 36 3.16 -0.21 -6.42
N ALA A 37 3.77 0.44 -5.43
CA ALA A 37 3.24 1.70 -4.91
C ALA A 37 3.26 2.79 -5.99
N LYS A 38 2.18 3.58 -6.05
CA LYS A 38 2.02 4.75 -6.95
C LYS A 38 1.88 4.46 -8.45
N ASN A 39 1.61 3.21 -8.82
CA ASN A 39 1.41 2.77 -10.21
C ASN A 39 -0.05 2.37 -10.48
N ALA A 40 -1.00 3.28 -10.27
CA ALA A 40 -2.45 3.00 -10.33
C ALA A 40 -2.93 1.87 -9.39
N CYS A 41 -2.13 1.53 -8.37
CA CYS A 41 -2.37 0.37 -7.52
C CYS A 41 -3.69 0.40 -6.74
N THR A 42 -4.24 1.57 -6.41
CA THR A 42 -5.56 1.66 -5.76
C THR A 42 -6.65 1.14 -6.69
N SER A 43 -6.74 1.63 -7.93
CA SER A 43 -7.72 1.17 -8.92
C SER A 43 -7.58 -0.33 -9.22
N ILE A 44 -6.35 -0.81 -9.42
CA ILE A 44 -6.13 -2.22 -9.74
C ILE A 44 -6.50 -3.11 -8.54
N LYS A 45 -6.24 -2.67 -7.31
CA LYS A 45 -6.68 -3.43 -6.13
C LYS A 45 -8.20 -3.49 -6.01
N TRP A 46 -8.92 -2.41 -6.30
CA TRP A 46 -10.38 -2.46 -6.33
C TRP A 46 -10.89 -3.45 -7.37
N LEU A 47 -10.28 -3.45 -8.56
CA LEU A 47 -10.58 -4.44 -9.60
C LEU A 47 -10.27 -5.88 -9.13
N MET A 48 -9.13 -6.12 -8.50
CA MET A 48 -8.80 -7.44 -7.96
C MET A 48 -9.78 -7.88 -6.85
N ALA A 49 -10.25 -6.97 -6.02
CA ALA A 49 -11.26 -7.26 -5.00
C ALA A 49 -12.59 -7.66 -5.62
N GLU A 50 -13.01 -6.95 -6.66
CA GLU A 50 -14.23 -7.29 -7.43
C GLU A 50 -14.12 -8.65 -8.11
N LEU A 51 -12.99 -8.94 -8.78
CA LEU A 51 -12.73 -10.23 -9.40
C LEU A 51 -12.72 -11.39 -8.40
N ALA A 52 -12.20 -11.17 -7.19
CA ALA A 52 -12.22 -12.14 -6.10
C ALA A 52 -13.61 -12.26 -5.42
N GLY A 53 -14.57 -11.40 -5.79
CA GLY A 53 -15.89 -11.32 -5.17
C GLY A 53 -15.85 -10.88 -3.71
N GLU A 54 -14.87 -10.06 -3.31
CA GLU A 54 -14.81 -9.50 -1.96
C GLU A 54 -16.05 -8.65 -1.66
N ASP A 55 -16.43 -8.56 -0.39
CA ASP A 55 -17.41 -7.56 0.06
C ASP A 55 -16.74 -6.18 0.07
N LEU A 56 -16.96 -5.40 -0.98
CA LEU A 56 -16.35 -4.10 -1.18
C LEU A 56 -16.65 -3.09 -0.06
N ASP A 57 -17.82 -3.19 0.59
CA ASP A 57 -18.17 -2.32 1.71
C ASP A 57 -17.37 -2.65 2.96
N SER A 58 -17.04 -3.93 3.16
CA SER A 58 -16.19 -4.39 4.28
C SER A 58 -14.72 -3.95 4.15
N LEU A 59 -14.27 -3.61 2.94
CA LEU A 59 -12.92 -3.12 2.67
C LEU A 59 -12.73 -1.65 3.07
N VAL A 60 -13.79 -0.99 3.53
CA VAL A 60 -13.75 0.38 4.05
C VAL A 60 -13.58 0.33 5.57
N PRO A 61 -12.38 0.58 6.11
CA PRO A 61 -12.13 0.49 7.53
C PRO A 61 -12.89 1.60 8.29
N SER A 62 -13.54 1.23 9.39
CA SER A 62 -14.32 2.14 10.23
C SER A 62 -13.46 3.14 11.03
N ALA A 63 -12.19 2.79 11.28
CA ALA A 63 -11.23 3.66 11.95
C ALA A 63 -9.81 3.37 11.45
N GLY A 64 -9.08 4.39 11.01
CA GLY A 64 -7.70 4.24 10.57
C GLY A 64 -7.12 5.53 9.99
N PHE A 65 -5.87 5.45 9.52
CA PHE A 65 -5.15 6.58 8.95
C PHE A 65 -5.42 6.73 7.44
N TYR A 66 -6.65 6.47 7.02
CA TYR A 66 -7.06 6.45 5.61
C TYR A 66 -7.65 7.81 5.22
N PRO A 67 -7.08 8.51 4.22
CA PRO A 67 -7.55 9.84 3.83
C PRO A 67 -8.97 9.83 3.22
N ASN A 68 -9.39 8.71 2.64
CA ASN A 68 -10.69 8.52 2.02
C ASN A 68 -11.07 7.02 2.02
N ARG A 69 -12.27 6.69 1.52
CA ARG A 69 -12.78 5.30 1.48
C ARG A 69 -11.94 4.43 0.56
N GLU A 70 -11.50 4.98 -0.56
CA GLU A 70 -10.72 4.29 -1.59
C GLU A 70 -9.38 3.79 -1.03
N ALA A 71 -8.79 4.50 -0.07
CA ALA A 71 -7.56 4.10 0.59
C ALA A 71 -7.71 2.86 1.49
N GLY A 72 -8.93 2.48 1.87
CA GLY A 72 -9.22 1.28 2.67
C GLY A 72 -8.74 -0.01 2.01
N ILE A 73 -8.72 -0.04 0.68
CA ILE A 73 -8.29 -1.19 -0.13
C ILE A 73 -6.84 -1.64 0.15
N HIS A 74 -6.02 -0.77 0.75
CA HIS A 74 -4.64 -1.07 1.13
C HIS A 74 -4.53 -1.87 2.43
N ASP A 75 -5.61 -2.03 3.19
CA ASP A 75 -5.64 -2.84 4.40
C ASP A 75 -5.73 -4.34 4.08
N ARG A 76 -4.59 -5.01 3.95
CA ARG A 76 -4.54 -6.47 3.68
C ARG A 76 -5.17 -7.34 4.77
N TYR A 77 -5.63 -6.82 5.90
CA TYR A 77 -6.41 -7.60 6.88
C TYR A 77 -7.92 -7.56 6.61
N ALA A 78 -8.39 -6.58 5.86
CA ALA A 78 -9.81 -6.44 5.51
C ALA A 78 -10.24 -7.46 4.46
N TRP A 79 -9.36 -7.83 3.54
CA TRP A 79 -9.62 -8.81 2.48
C TRP A 79 -9.79 -10.22 3.02
N LYS A 80 -10.78 -10.97 2.50
CA LYS A 80 -11.16 -12.29 3.00
C LYS A 80 -11.09 -13.38 1.94
N ARG A 81 -11.24 -13.04 0.66
CA ARG A 81 -11.27 -13.97 -0.47
C ARG A 81 -9.98 -13.97 -1.29
N THR A 82 -9.13 -12.97 -1.11
CA THR A 82 -7.82 -12.88 -1.78
C THR A 82 -6.71 -13.30 -0.81
N PRO A 83 -6.31 -14.58 -0.77
CA PRO A 83 -5.26 -15.06 0.11
C PRO A 83 -3.91 -14.41 -0.18
N ARG A 84 -3.04 -14.37 0.83
CA ARG A 84 -1.63 -14.05 0.66
C ARG A 84 -0.89 -15.31 0.19
N LEU A 85 0.23 -15.13 -0.53
CA LEU A 85 0.99 -16.29 -1.05
C LEU A 85 1.39 -17.29 0.06
N HIS A 86 1.75 -16.80 1.25
CA HIS A 86 2.12 -17.67 2.37
C HIS A 86 0.94 -18.41 3.02
N GLU A 87 -0.29 -18.00 2.74
CA GLU A 87 -1.53 -18.63 3.21
C GLU A 87 -2.02 -19.71 2.23
N LEU A 88 -1.48 -19.75 1.01
CA LEU A 88 -1.81 -20.80 0.05
C LEU A 88 -1.30 -22.17 0.52
N PRO A 89 -1.99 -23.28 0.14
CA PRO A 89 -1.46 -24.62 0.32
C PRO A 89 -0.08 -24.77 -0.36
N GLU A 90 0.80 -25.56 0.24
CA GLU A 90 2.19 -25.71 -0.21
C GLU A 90 2.29 -26.18 -1.67
N GLY A 91 1.41 -27.08 -2.11
CA GLY A 91 1.38 -27.57 -3.49
C GLY A 91 0.86 -26.56 -4.52
N VAL A 92 0.22 -25.46 -4.12
CA VAL A 92 -0.33 -24.46 -5.06
C VAL A 92 0.75 -23.49 -5.54
N ARG A 93 1.63 -23.02 -4.64
CA ARG A 93 2.64 -21.99 -4.99
C ARG A 93 3.57 -22.39 -6.15
N PRO A 94 4.10 -23.63 -6.22
CA PRO A 94 4.93 -24.06 -7.35
C PRO A 94 4.20 -24.04 -8.71
N THR A 95 2.87 -24.07 -8.70
CA THR A 95 2.07 -24.02 -9.93
C THR A 95 1.85 -22.60 -10.45
N ILE A 96 2.16 -21.56 -9.66
CA ILE A 96 2.01 -20.16 -10.08
C ILE A 96 3.09 -19.83 -11.11
N SER A 97 2.74 -19.98 -12.39
CA SER A 97 3.63 -19.77 -13.53
C SER A 97 2.82 -19.61 -14.82
N GLY A 98 3.41 -18.95 -15.82
CA GLY A 98 2.78 -18.81 -17.14
C GLY A 98 2.51 -20.15 -17.82
N GLU A 99 3.39 -21.14 -17.67
CA GLU A 99 3.23 -22.49 -18.23
C GLU A 99 1.97 -23.20 -17.70
N ASN A 100 1.57 -22.89 -16.46
CA ASN A 100 0.36 -23.43 -15.84
C ASN A 100 -0.88 -22.55 -16.08
N GLY A 101 -0.79 -21.60 -17.01
CA GLY A 101 -1.88 -20.71 -17.42
C GLY A 101 -2.19 -19.63 -16.40
N TRP A 102 -1.21 -19.19 -15.60
CA TRP A 102 -1.40 -18.02 -14.72
C TRP A 102 -1.11 -16.71 -15.47
N MET A 103 -1.93 -15.70 -15.22
CA MET A 103 -1.58 -14.31 -15.53
C MET A 103 -0.97 -13.67 -14.28
N ILE A 104 0.33 -13.39 -14.36
CA ILE A 104 1.16 -12.88 -13.27
C ILE A 104 1.67 -11.53 -13.72
N PHE A 105 1.13 -10.46 -13.14
CA PHE A 105 1.34 -9.13 -13.68
C PHE A 105 1.59 -8.06 -12.64
N THR A 106 2.17 -6.96 -13.13
CA THR A 106 2.21 -5.69 -12.42
C THR A 106 2.12 -4.53 -13.40
N VAL A 107 2.01 -3.32 -12.85
CA VAL A 107 2.07 -2.07 -13.60
C VAL A 107 3.23 -1.25 -13.10
N LEU A 108 4.04 -0.78 -14.03
CA LEU A 108 5.17 0.11 -13.87
C LEU A 108 4.74 1.55 -14.13
N ARG A 109 5.56 2.50 -13.70
CA ARG A 109 5.38 3.93 -13.98
C ARG A 109 6.73 4.59 -14.07
N ASP A 110 6.83 5.58 -14.95
CA ASP A 110 7.99 6.46 -15.04
C ASP A 110 8.48 6.90 -13.63
N PRO A 111 9.72 6.56 -13.23
CA PRO A 111 10.22 6.82 -11.88
C PRO A 111 10.16 8.29 -11.46
N ARG A 112 10.30 9.24 -12.39
CA ARG A 112 10.23 10.69 -12.14
C ARG A 112 8.84 11.10 -11.71
N SER A 113 7.84 10.72 -12.50
CA SER A 113 6.44 11.02 -12.18
C SER A 113 5.95 10.24 -10.95
N ARG A 114 6.47 9.02 -10.74
CA ARG A 114 6.15 8.17 -9.57
C ARG A 114 6.65 8.83 -8.29
N LEU A 115 7.89 9.31 -8.28
CA LEU A 115 8.48 9.99 -7.13
C LEU A 115 7.69 11.26 -6.76
N PHE A 116 7.38 12.11 -7.74
CA PHE A 116 6.59 13.32 -7.48
C PHE A 116 5.22 12.97 -6.88
N SER A 117 4.52 11.98 -7.46
CA SER A 117 3.23 11.53 -6.94
C SER A 117 3.31 10.91 -5.54
N ALA A 118 4.44 10.25 -5.20
CA ALA A 118 4.70 9.74 -3.86
C ALA A 118 4.89 10.91 -2.87
N TRP A 119 5.79 11.83 -3.19
CA TRP A 119 6.08 13.01 -2.37
C TRP A 119 4.84 13.86 -2.13
N GLU A 120 4.09 14.16 -3.20
CA GLU A 120 2.86 14.93 -3.10
C GLU A 120 1.86 14.24 -2.16
N ASN A 121 1.56 12.97 -2.41
CA ASN A 121 0.59 12.24 -1.61
C ASN A 121 1.01 12.07 -0.15
N LYS A 122 2.28 11.75 0.12
CA LYS A 122 2.75 11.43 1.48
C LYS A 122 3.07 12.67 2.30
N TYR A 123 3.74 13.65 1.69
CA TYR A 123 4.32 14.77 2.42
C TYR A 123 3.58 16.08 2.14
N LEU A 124 3.34 16.46 0.88
CA LEU A 124 2.66 17.72 0.56
C LEU A 124 1.22 17.73 1.07
N LEU A 125 0.48 16.67 0.78
CA LEU A 125 -0.90 16.46 1.23
C LEU A 125 -0.99 15.93 2.66
N ARG A 126 0.17 15.72 3.32
CA ARG A 126 0.29 15.24 4.71
C ARG A 126 -0.59 14.03 4.98
N ASN A 127 -0.41 12.95 4.22
CA ASN A 127 -1.20 11.72 4.38
C ASN A 127 -1.28 11.34 5.88
N PRO A 128 -2.46 10.94 6.40
CA PRO A 128 -2.63 10.78 7.85
C PRO A 128 -1.63 9.81 8.49
N ALA A 129 -1.18 8.78 7.77
CA ALA A 129 -0.18 7.83 8.27
C ALA A 129 1.25 8.41 8.34
N TYR A 130 1.50 9.52 7.66
CA TYR A 130 2.79 10.20 7.53
C TYR A 130 2.89 11.47 8.36
N TRP A 131 1.83 11.83 9.11
CA TRP A 131 1.75 13.06 9.88
C TRP A 131 2.95 13.32 10.79
N ARG A 132 3.61 12.28 11.34
CA ARG A 132 4.80 12.45 12.20
C ARG A 132 6.06 12.94 11.45
N LYS A 133 6.04 12.93 10.12
CA LYS A 133 7.19 13.35 9.29
C LYS A 133 7.06 14.79 8.80
N VAL A 134 6.02 15.52 9.19
CA VAL A 134 5.77 16.89 8.70
C VAL A 134 6.70 17.94 9.31
N ASP A 135 7.42 17.59 10.38
CA ASP A 135 8.39 18.48 11.06
C ASP A 135 9.84 18.23 10.60
N ARG A 136 10.05 17.40 9.57
CA ARG A 136 11.38 17.11 9.04
C ARG A 136 11.95 18.32 8.28
N PRO A 137 13.28 18.52 8.24
CA PRO A 137 13.88 19.64 7.52
C PRO A 137 13.50 19.70 6.04
N TRP A 138 13.29 18.55 5.40
CA TRP A 138 12.86 18.40 4.00
C TRP A 138 11.34 18.36 3.80
N ALA A 139 10.55 18.47 4.88
CA ALA A 139 9.09 18.45 4.75
C ALA A 139 8.61 19.72 4.01
N PRO A 140 7.65 19.58 3.08
CA PRO A 140 7.17 20.70 2.30
C PRO A 140 6.28 21.64 3.12
N ARG A 141 6.32 22.92 2.76
CA ARG A 141 5.38 23.93 3.25
C ARG A 141 4.00 23.71 2.60
N ILE A 142 2.95 24.31 3.20
CA ILE A 142 1.65 24.38 2.52
C ILE A 142 1.77 25.43 1.41
N PRO A 143 1.66 25.06 0.13
CA PRO A 143 1.93 25.97 -0.97
C PRO A 143 0.83 27.03 -1.09
N THR A 144 1.22 28.21 -1.57
CA THR A 144 0.32 29.34 -1.90
C THR A 144 0.56 29.83 -3.33
N GLU A 145 1.64 29.37 -3.94
CA GLU A 145 2.08 29.71 -5.28
C GLU A 145 2.94 28.56 -5.84
N PRO A 146 3.13 28.49 -7.17
CA PRO A 146 3.85 27.38 -7.79
C PRO A 146 5.29 27.20 -7.32
N GLN A 147 6.01 28.30 -7.08
CA GLN A 147 7.42 28.25 -6.69
C GLN A 147 7.63 27.48 -5.39
N HIS A 148 6.70 27.55 -4.43
CA HIS A 148 6.76 26.77 -3.20
C HIS A 148 6.83 25.26 -3.45
N VAL A 149 6.07 24.75 -4.43
CA VAL A 149 6.03 23.32 -4.74
C VAL A 149 7.31 22.91 -5.47
N ILE A 150 7.78 23.74 -6.41
CA ILE A 150 9.00 23.52 -7.17
C ILE A 150 10.21 23.47 -6.22
N ASP A 151 10.36 24.47 -5.36
CA ASP A 151 11.47 24.57 -4.41
C ASP A 151 11.48 23.41 -3.40
N ASP A 152 10.32 23.10 -2.81
CA ASP A 152 10.26 22.09 -1.76
C ASP A 152 10.40 20.66 -2.33
N PHE A 153 9.96 20.41 -3.57
CA PHE A 153 10.21 19.14 -4.24
C PHE A 153 11.70 19.00 -4.60
N ALA A 154 12.31 20.05 -5.17
CA ALA A 154 13.74 20.05 -5.47
C ALA A 154 14.57 19.80 -4.21
N LYS A 155 14.26 20.52 -3.12
CA LYS A 155 14.89 20.33 -1.80
C LYS A 155 14.79 18.89 -1.32
N PHE A 156 13.61 18.27 -1.42
CA PHE A 156 13.43 16.87 -1.04
C PHE A 156 14.26 15.92 -1.91
N VAL A 157 14.27 16.12 -3.23
CA VAL A 157 15.04 15.27 -4.15
C VAL A 157 16.53 15.34 -3.85
N PHE A 158 17.09 16.54 -3.68
CA PHE A 158 18.51 16.70 -3.40
C PHE A 158 18.88 16.19 -2.01
N ASP A 159 18.06 16.44 -0.99
CA ASP A 159 18.29 15.90 0.36
C ASP A 159 18.35 14.37 0.35
N VAL A 160 17.53 13.71 -0.46
CA VAL A 160 17.54 12.26 -0.58
C VAL A 160 18.70 11.76 -1.46
N TYR A 161 19.01 12.45 -2.55
CA TYR A 161 20.12 12.12 -3.44
C TYR A 161 21.48 12.20 -2.74
N ASP A 162 21.68 13.23 -1.92
CA ASP A 162 22.94 13.46 -1.20
C ASP A 162 23.11 12.55 0.03
N ASN A 163 22.04 11.87 0.47
CA ASN A 163 22.02 11.01 1.66
C ASN A 163 21.60 9.56 1.33
N PRO A 164 22.54 8.65 0.98
CA PRO A 164 22.23 7.25 0.64
C PRO A 164 21.48 6.46 1.72
N ASP A 165 21.66 6.83 2.99
CA ASP A 165 21.00 6.20 4.15
C ASP A 165 19.68 6.90 4.54
N HIS A 166 19.15 7.78 3.68
CA HIS A 166 17.96 8.56 3.98
C HIS A 166 16.77 7.67 4.37
N GLU A 167 16.12 7.99 5.50
CA GLU A 167 15.10 7.14 6.14
C GLU A 167 13.93 6.79 5.20
N VAL A 168 13.62 7.69 4.26
CA VAL A 168 12.54 7.53 3.29
C VAL A 168 12.85 6.40 2.32
N PHE A 169 14.04 6.38 1.74
CA PHE A 169 14.44 5.30 0.85
C PHE A 169 14.62 4.01 1.64
N GLN A 170 15.10 4.06 2.89
CA GLN A 170 15.36 2.84 3.65
C GLN A 170 14.08 2.09 4.09
N SER A 171 13.02 2.82 4.44
CA SER A 171 11.85 2.23 5.10
C SER A 171 10.55 2.29 4.30
N ASP A 172 10.49 3.05 3.21
CA ASP A 172 9.24 3.33 2.51
C ASP A 172 9.22 2.80 1.07
N ALA A 173 8.39 1.79 0.85
CA ALA A 173 8.18 1.19 -0.46
C ALA A 173 7.61 2.16 -1.51
N HIS A 174 7.05 3.32 -1.13
CA HIS A 174 6.61 4.33 -2.10
C HIS A 174 7.79 5.00 -2.82
N PHE A 175 8.99 4.97 -2.23
CA PHE A 175 10.18 5.63 -2.73
C PHE A 175 11.27 4.65 -3.20
N ARG A 176 11.16 3.35 -2.88
CA ARG A 176 12.07 2.30 -3.39
C ARG A 176 11.94 2.15 -4.91
N ALA A 177 13.05 1.81 -5.58
CA ALA A 177 13.08 1.47 -7.01
C ALA A 177 12.11 0.33 -7.35
N GLN A 178 11.52 0.37 -8.54
CA GLN A 178 10.59 -0.66 -8.99
C GLN A 178 11.29 -1.98 -9.22
N THR A 179 12.51 -1.99 -9.76
CA THR A 179 13.33 -3.21 -9.91
C THR A 179 13.50 -3.94 -8.59
N PHE A 180 13.80 -3.20 -7.52
CA PHE A 180 13.88 -3.75 -6.17
C PHE A 180 12.52 -4.33 -5.73
N LEU A 181 11.43 -3.63 -6.01
CA LEU A 181 10.09 -4.06 -5.57
C LEU A 181 9.51 -5.22 -6.39
N LEU A 182 9.89 -5.38 -7.65
CA LEU A 182 9.44 -6.47 -8.53
C LEU A 182 9.83 -7.83 -7.97
N GLN A 183 11.04 -7.94 -7.39
CA GLN A 183 11.55 -9.20 -6.86
C GLN A 183 11.50 -10.29 -7.95
N GLU A 184 11.99 -9.97 -9.17
CA GLU A 184 11.95 -10.85 -10.36
C GLU A 184 12.65 -12.19 -10.12
N TYR A 185 13.54 -12.28 -9.13
CA TYR A 185 14.14 -13.53 -8.69
C TYR A 185 13.14 -14.52 -8.06
N ALA A 186 11.95 -14.05 -7.64
CA ALA A 186 10.93 -14.83 -6.96
C ALA A 186 9.60 -14.89 -7.74
N VAL A 187 9.27 -13.84 -8.50
CA VAL A 187 7.98 -13.73 -9.20
C VAL A 187 8.16 -14.03 -10.69
N PRO A 188 7.56 -15.11 -11.22
CA PRO A 188 7.63 -15.43 -12.64
C PRO A 188 6.59 -14.61 -13.42
N TYR A 189 6.84 -13.30 -13.57
CA TYR A 189 5.95 -12.40 -14.29
C TYR A 189 5.70 -12.90 -15.72
N THR A 190 4.43 -12.91 -16.12
CA THR A 190 4.03 -13.12 -17.52
C THR A 190 3.77 -11.79 -18.22
N HIS A 191 3.44 -10.74 -17.47
CA HIS A 191 3.16 -9.41 -18.03
C HIS A 191 3.73 -8.30 -17.14
N LEU A 192 4.39 -7.32 -17.77
CA LEU A 192 4.79 -6.07 -17.16
C LEU A 192 4.24 -4.94 -18.03
N TYR A 193 3.31 -4.17 -17.51
CA TYR A 193 2.68 -3.06 -18.25
C TYR A 193 3.26 -1.73 -17.78
N ASP A 194 3.46 -0.78 -18.69
CA ASP A 194 3.55 0.63 -18.31
C ASP A 194 2.16 1.18 -17.95
N ILE A 195 2.10 2.25 -17.14
CA ILE A 195 0.84 2.90 -16.77
C ILE A 195 0.10 3.47 -17.98
N SER A 196 0.79 3.79 -19.08
CA SER A 196 0.15 4.21 -20.33
C SER A 196 -0.59 3.06 -21.03
N GLU A 197 -0.27 1.82 -20.68
CA GLU A 197 -0.82 0.58 -21.24
C GLU A 197 -1.98 0.02 -20.39
N LEU A 198 -2.52 0.78 -19.43
CA LEU A 198 -3.63 0.31 -18.59
C LEU A 198 -4.84 -0.19 -19.39
N LYS A 199 -5.09 0.37 -20.59
CA LYS A 199 -6.16 -0.13 -21.48
C LYS A 199 -5.85 -1.53 -22.01
N GLN A 200 -4.60 -1.77 -22.41
CA GLN A 200 -4.14 -3.08 -22.86
C GLN A 200 -4.19 -4.09 -21.71
N MET A 201 -3.70 -3.71 -20.53
CA MET A 201 -3.77 -4.54 -19.33
C MET A 201 -5.20 -4.94 -18.97
N VAL A 202 -6.19 -4.03 -19.09
CA VAL A 202 -7.61 -4.36 -18.88
C VAL A 202 -8.10 -5.35 -19.94
N ALA A 203 -7.73 -5.18 -21.21
CA ALA A 203 -8.12 -6.09 -22.29
C ALA A 203 -7.56 -7.50 -22.07
N ASP A 204 -6.26 -7.61 -21.79
CA ASP A 204 -5.59 -8.89 -21.54
C ASP A 204 -6.18 -9.59 -20.30
N LEU A 205 -6.44 -8.82 -19.24
CA LEU A 205 -7.09 -9.35 -18.03
C LEU A 205 -8.51 -9.83 -18.32
N THR A 206 -9.26 -9.10 -19.15
CA THR A 206 -10.63 -9.47 -19.57
C THR A 206 -10.62 -10.81 -20.30
N ASP A 207 -9.72 -10.96 -21.27
CA ASP A 207 -9.61 -12.20 -22.05
C ASP A 207 -9.18 -13.38 -21.16
N HIS A 208 -8.23 -13.14 -20.25
CA HIS A 208 -7.77 -14.13 -19.27
C HIS A 208 -8.91 -14.63 -18.38
N VAL A 209 -9.64 -13.72 -17.71
CA VAL A 209 -10.70 -14.13 -16.77
C VAL A 209 -11.90 -14.77 -17.48
N ARG A 210 -12.21 -14.37 -18.72
CA ARG A 210 -13.23 -15.03 -19.54
C ARG A 210 -12.84 -16.45 -19.91
N GLY A 211 -11.55 -16.69 -20.19
CA GLY A 211 -11.00 -18.04 -20.37
C GLY A 211 -11.20 -18.94 -19.14
N HIS A 212 -11.36 -18.34 -17.97
CA HIS A 212 -11.67 -19.01 -16.69
C HIS A 212 -13.16 -18.99 -16.31
N GLY A 213 -14.05 -18.62 -17.25
CA GLY A 213 -15.50 -18.67 -17.06
C GLY A 213 -16.10 -17.47 -16.32
N TRP A 214 -15.33 -16.40 -16.09
CA TRP A 214 -15.84 -15.17 -15.49
C TRP A 214 -16.63 -14.35 -16.52
N THR A 215 -17.81 -13.86 -16.15
CA THR A 215 -18.78 -13.25 -17.09
C THR A 215 -19.11 -11.77 -16.81
N GLY A 216 -18.46 -11.13 -15.84
CA GLY A 216 -18.71 -9.73 -15.50
C GLY A 216 -18.07 -8.73 -16.47
N GLU A 217 -18.04 -7.45 -16.07
CA GLU A 217 -17.31 -6.38 -16.77
C GLU A 217 -16.01 -6.03 -16.05
N VAL A 218 -14.86 -6.20 -16.70
CA VAL A 218 -13.57 -5.77 -16.15
C VAL A 218 -13.42 -4.29 -16.42
N SER A 219 -13.44 -3.47 -15.36
CA SER A 219 -13.25 -2.03 -15.49
C SER A 219 -12.33 -1.48 -14.40
N LEU A 220 -11.59 -0.41 -14.73
CA LEU A 220 -10.82 0.32 -13.74
C LEU A 220 -11.61 1.55 -13.29
N GLY A 221 -11.86 1.64 -11.99
CA GLY A 221 -12.36 2.88 -11.39
C GLY A 221 -11.35 4.02 -11.51
N ASN A 222 -11.84 5.26 -11.59
CA ASN A 222 -10.98 6.43 -11.54
C ASN A 222 -10.66 6.78 -10.08
N SER A 223 -9.44 6.48 -9.62
CA SER A 223 -8.96 6.82 -8.27
C SER A 223 -7.84 7.86 -8.27
N ASN A 224 -7.60 8.52 -9.41
CA ASN A 224 -6.49 9.45 -9.61
C ASN A 224 -6.93 10.90 -9.44
N ASP A 225 -7.31 11.30 -8.22
CA ASP A 225 -7.40 12.72 -7.91
C ASP A 225 -6.03 13.22 -7.40
N THR A 226 -5.39 14.08 -8.17
CA THR A 226 -4.09 14.68 -7.85
C THR A 226 -4.26 16.20 -8.00
N PRO A 227 -4.27 16.95 -6.89
CA PRO A 227 -4.59 18.37 -6.93
C PRO A 227 -3.54 19.20 -7.68
N LEU A 228 -2.28 18.72 -7.74
CA LEU A 228 -1.20 19.38 -8.45
C LEU A 228 -0.52 18.42 -9.42
N PRO A 229 -1.06 18.25 -10.64
CA PRO A 229 -0.42 17.40 -11.65
C PRO A 229 1.02 17.85 -11.92
N ALA A 230 1.96 16.90 -11.93
CA ALA A 230 3.36 17.17 -12.26
C ALA A 230 3.49 17.80 -13.65
N ASN A 231 4.41 18.74 -13.80
CA ASN A 231 4.71 19.47 -15.05
C ASN A 231 6.23 19.63 -15.19
N ARG A 232 6.70 20.18 -16.31
CA ARG A 232 8.16 20.31 -16.58
C ARG A 232 8.93 21.07 -15.50
N ASP A 233 8.32 22.07 -14.87
CA ASP A 233 9.03 23.02 -13.99
C ASP A 233 9.50 22.35 -12.69
N VAL A 234 8.77 21.35 -12.17
CA VAL A 234 9.20 20.62 -10.96
C VAL A 234 10.41 19.71 -11.19
N PHE A 235 10.77 19.45 -12.46
CA PHE A 235 11.91 18.61 -12.82
C PHE A 235 13.10 19.42 -13.36
N ALA A 236 12.98 20.74 -13.42
CA ALA A 236 14.04 21.63 -13.87
C ALA A 236 15.20 21.73 -12.84
N GLY A 237 16.27 22.43 -13.20
CA GLY A 237 17.34 22.79 -12.27
C GLY A 237 18.16 21.61 -11.73
N GLY A 238 18.31 20.53 -12.50
CA GLY A 238 19.07 19.34 -12.10
C GLY A 238 18.25 18.28 -11.35
N VAL A 239 16.97 18.57 -11.05
CA VAL A 239 16.09 17.66 -10.30
C VAL A 239 15.84 16.38 -11.09
N ARG A 240 15.55 16.49 -12.38
CA ARG A 240 15.38 15.33 -13.27
C ARG A 240 16.57 14.37 -13.20
N GLU A 241 17.78 14.91 -13.40
CA GLU A 241 19.02 14.14 -13.46
C GLU A 241 19.33 13.48 -12.12
N ALA A 242 19.05 14.16 -11.00
CA ALA A 242 19.18 13.57 -9.67
C ALA A 242 18.23 12.37 -9.49
N ILE A 243 16.98 12.49 -9.96
CA ILE A 243 16.01 11.38 -9.89
C ILE A 243 16.43 10.22 -10.79
N GLU A 244 16.90 10.50 -12.01
CA GLU A 244 17.39 9.47 -12.93
C GLU A 244 18.56 8.68 -12.35
N LYS A 245 19.45 9.34 -11.60
CA LYS A 245 20.52 8.67 -10.85
C LYS A 245 20.00 7.88 -9.64
N LEU A 246 19.07 8.45 -8.86
CA LEU A 246 18.44 7.75 -7.73
C LEU A 246 17.76 6.44 -8.14
N TYR A 247 17.18 6.42 -9.35
CA TYR A 247 16.48 5.26 -9.90
C TYR A 247 17.21 4.64 -11.09
N ALA A 248 18.54 4.72 -11.12
CA ALA A 248 19.34 4.22 -12.25
C ALA A 248 19.01 2.77 -12.62
N ASP A 249 18.70 1.91 -11.63
CA ASP A 249 18.29 0.53 -11.87
C ASP A 249 16.97 0.42 -12.65
N ASP A 250 15.98 1.28 -12.37
CA ASP A 250 14.71 1.32 -13.11
C ASP A 250 14.96 1.72 -14.58
N PHE A 251 15.81 2.73 -14.81
CA PHE A 251 16.16 3.19 -16.16
C PHE A 251 17.00 2.17 -16.94
N SER A 252 17.94 1.51 -16.26
CA SER A 252 18.76 0.47 -16.89
C SER A 252 17.96 -0.78 -17.24
N ARG A 253 17.00 -1.18 -16.39
CA ARG A 253 16.20 -2.39 -16.61
C ARG A 253 15.13 -2.21 -17.68
N PHE A 254 14.59 -0.99 -17.82
CA PHE A 254 13.48 -0.68 -18.71
C PHE A 254 13.76 0.59 -19.54
N PRO A 255 14.78 0.59 -20.42
CA PRO A 255 15.22 1.80 -21.13
C PRO A 255 14.13 2.42 -22.01
N ASP A 256 13.25 1.59 -22.58
CA ASP A 256 12.21 2.03 -23.54
C ASP A 256 10.83 2.25 -22.90
N ALA A 257 10.67 1.98 -21.61
CA ALA A 257 9.35 2.00 -20.95
C ALA A 257 8.88 3.41 -20.54
N TRP A 258 9.77 4.40 -20.56
CA TRP A 258 9.53 5.68 -19.86
C TRP A 258 9.29 6.84 -20.84
N ASP A 259 8.01 7.08 -21.18
CA ASP A 259 7.61 8.28 -21.92
C ASP A 259 7.39 9.48 -20.98
N PHE A 260 8.41 10.35 -20.90
CA PHE A 260 8.34 11.59 -20.12
C PHE A 260 7.75 12.78 -20.89
N SER A 261 7.55 12.64 -22.20
CA SER A 261 7.18 13.76 -23.07
C SER A 261 5.86 14.39 -22.63
N ARG A 262 4.93 13.60 -22.10
CA ARG A 262 3.63 14.08 -21.59
C ARG A 262 3.76 15.00 -20.38
N VAL A 263 4.77 14.79 -19.53
CA VAL A 263 5.05 15.64 -18.37
C VAL A 263 5.78 16.90 -18.81
N GLU A 264 6.73 16.75 -19.75
CA GLU A 264 7.48 17.87 -20.32
C GLU A 264 6.61 18.85 -21.12
N ALA A 265 5.64 18.31 -21.87
CA ALA A 265 4.71 19.09 -22.66
C ALA A 265 3.60 19.75 -21.82
N ARG A 266 3.47 19.39 -20.53
CA ARG A 266 2.43 19.97 -19.68
C ARG A 266 2.87 21.34 -19.17
N ASP A 267 2.12 22.36 -19.54
CA ASP A 267 2.28 23.70 -18.97
C ASP A 267 1.80 23.76 -17.51
N LEU A 268 2.37 24.69 -16.76
CA LEU A 268 1.97 24.97 -15.39
C LEU A 268 0.57 25.57 -15.35
N GLN A 269 -0.39 24.81 -14.81
CA GLN A 269 -1.80 25.19 -14.72
C GLN A 269 -2.30 25.32 -13.28
N TRP A 270 -1.41 25.33 -12.29
CA TRP A 270 -1.81 25.43 -10.88
C TRP A 270 -2.33 26.82 -10.57
N THR A 271 -3.54 26.89 -10.03
CA THR A 271 -4.22 28.14 -9.70
C THR A 271 -4.29 28.35 -8.19
N LYS A 272 -4.81 29.51 -7.76
CA LYS A 272 -5.09 29.77 -6.35
C LYS A 272 -6.07 28.75 -5.78
N GLU A 273 -7.03 28.30 -6.59
CA GLU A 273 -8.00 27.26 -6.25
C GLU A 273 -7.30 25.90 -6.05
N SER A 274 -6.30 25.55 -6.86
CA SER A 274 -5.49 24.34 -6.65
C SER A 274 -4.82 24.36 -5.27
N PHE A 275 -4.24 25.48 -4.86
CA PHE A 275 -3.58 25.61 -3.55
C PHE A 275 -4.58 25.66 -2.39
N ALA A 276 -5.76 26.27 -2.59
CA ALA A 276 -6.85 26.21 -1.62
C ALA A 276 -7.33 24.76 -1.42
N HIS A 277 -7.43 23.98 -2.50
CA HIS A 277 -7.77 22.58 -2.45
C HIS A 277 -6.71 21.76 -1.69
N VAL A 278 -5.41 21.97 -1.97
CA VAL A 278 -4.31 21.35 -1.21
C VAL A 278 -4.42 21.64 0.29
N ARG A 279 -4.67 22.91 0.66
CA ARG A 279 -4.84 23.30 2.06
C ARG A 279 -6.02 22.57 2.72
N SER A 280 -7.16 22.49 2.03
CA SER A 280 -8.32 21.76 2.53
C SER A 280 -8.03 20.27 2.74
N ILE A 281 -7.33 19.62 1.80
CA ILE A 281 -6.90 18.23 1.94
C ILE A 281 -5.96 18.06 3.15
N VAL A 282 -5.00 18.97 3.32
CA VAL A 282 -4.07 18.95 4.45
C VAL A 282 -4.80 19.05 5.79
N GLU A 283 -5.75 19.98 5.92
CA GLU A 283 -6.56 20.17 7.13
C GLU A 283 -7.41 18.93 7.42
N ALA A 284 -8.06 18.36 6.40
CA ALA A 284 -8.83 17.13 6.52
C ALA A 284 -7.95 15.95 6.96
N ASN A 285 -6.78 15.76 6.34
CA ASN A 285 -5.86 14.69 6.68
C ASN A 285 -5.28 14.83 8.09
N GLN A 286 -5.01 16.06 8.54
CA GLN A 286 -4.63 16.33 9.92
C GLN A 286 -5.73 15.89 10.89
N ARG A 287 -6.98 16.28 10.60
CA ARG A 287 -8.13 15.89 11.43
C ARG A 287 -8.30 14.37 11.48
N ILE A 288 -8.16 13.69 10.35
CA ILE A 288 -8.22 12.22 10.28
C ILE A 288 -7.10 11.61 11.13
N ALA A 289 -5.86 12.13 11.06
CA ALA A 289 -4.75 11.63 11.87
C ALA A 289 -5.01 11.80 13.38
N ASP A 290 -5.60 12.91 13.80
CA ASP A 290 -5.99 13.16 15.20
C ASP A 290 -7.06 12.19 15.70
N LEU A 291 -8.09 11.98 14.88
CA LEU A 291 -9.19 11.06 15.19
C LEU A 291 -8.70 9.61 15.23
N ALA A 292 -7.89 9.19 14.25
CA ALA A 292 -7.32 7.84 14.20
C ALA A 292 -6.45 7.54 15.43
N ARG A 293 -5.64 8.50 15.88
CA ARG A 293 -4.85 8.39 17.12
C ARG A 293 -5.75 8.26 18.35
N THR A 294 -6.81 9.07 18.41
CA THR A 294 -7.78 9.03 19.51
C THR A 294 -8.49 7.68 19.57
N ALA A 295 -9.00 7.20 18.43
CA ALA A 295 -9.66 5.90 18.32
C ALA A 295 -8.73 4.76 18.73
N ARG A 296 -7.47 4.76 18.26
CA ARG A 296 -6.47 3.74 18.64
C ARG A 296 -6.24 3.71 20.16
N ARG A 297 -6.10 4.88 20.78
CA ARG A 297 -5.91 4.98 22.24
C ARG A 297 -7.13 4.47 23.01
N LEU A 298 -8.34 4.81 22.57
CA LEU A 298 -9.59 4.32 23.18
C LEU A 298 -9.73 2.80 23.05
N ASN A 299 -9.42 2.24 21.87
CA ASN A 299 -9.47 0.80 21.64
C ASN A 299 -8.47 0.04 22.52
N GLN A 300 -7.24 0.55 22.67
CA GLN A 300 -6.24 -0.03 23.58
C GLN A 300 -6.69 0.00 25.04
N ARG A 301 -7.30 1.12 25.48
CA ARG A 301 -7.83 1.24 26.83
C ARG A 301 -9.00 0.28 27.06
N ASN A 302 -9.93 0.17 26.11
CA ASN A 302 -11.06 -0.75 26.18
C ASN A 302 -10.60 -2.21 26.23
N ALA A 303 -9.62 -2.59 25.40
CA ALA A 303 -9.03 -3.93 25.44
C ALA A 303 -8.41 -4.26 26.81
N THR A 304 -7.67 -3.30 27.40
CA THR A 304 -7.08 -3.45 28.73
C THR A 304 -8.15 -3.60 29.82
N LEU A 305 -9.20 -2.77 29.78
CA LEU A 305 -10.31 -2.85 30.72
C LEU A 305 -11.09 -4.17 30.58
N GLN A 306 -11.30 -4.65 29.35
CA GLN A 306 -11.98 -5.91 29.10
C GLN A 306 -11.17 -7.10 29.61
N ALA A 307 -9.84 -7.10 29.41
CA ALA A 307 -8.95 -8.09 29.99
C ALA A 307 -9.06 -8.09 31.53
N ARG A 308 -9.05 -6.91 32.15
CA ARG A 308 -9.21 -6.78 33.61
C ARG A 308 -10.56 -7.28 34.12
N VAL A 309 -11.65 -6.98 33.41
CA VAL A 309 -12.99 -7.49 33.75
C VAL A 309 -13.01 -9.02 33.67
N ASN A 310 -12.38 -9.60 32.65
CA ASN A 310 -12.32 -11.05 32.48
C ASN A 310 -11.49 -11.72 33.61
N GLU A 311 -10.36 -11.13 34.00
CA GLU A 311 -9.56 -11.58 35.15
C GLU A 311 -10.36 -11.57 36.46
N LEU A 312 -11.07 -10.48 36.76
CA LEU A 312 -11.87 -10.37 37.98
C LEU A 312 -13.04 -11.35 38.00
N ARG A 313 -13.67 -11.60 36.85
CA ARG A 313 -14.72 -12.62 36.71
C ARG A 313 -14.19 -14.02 36.95
N ALA A 314 -13.01 -14.36 36.40
CA ALA A 314 -12.37 -15.64 36.64
C ALA A 314 -12.00 -15.83 38.12
N ALA A 315 -11.44 -14.81 38.77
CA ALA A 315 -11.12 -14.85 40.20
C ALA A 315 -12.38 -15.00 41.07
N GLY A 316 -13.46 -14.26 40.78
CA GLY A 316 -14.73 -14.35 41.51
C GLY A 316 -15.43 -15.71 41.36
N ALA A 317 -15.38 -16.32 40.17
CA ALA A 317 -15.91 -17.66 39.94
C ALA A 317 -15.17 -18.74 40.75
N THR A 318 -13.85 -18.57 40.94
CA THR A 318 -13.02 -19.48 41.72
C THR A 318 -13.32 -19.37 43.23
N SER A 319 -13.57 -18.16 43.72
CA SER A 319 -13.95 -17.92 45.12
C SER A 319 -15.39 -18.36 45.45
N GLY A 320 -16.31 -18.30 44.48
CA GLY A 320 -17.71 -18.76 44.66
C GLY A 320 -17.86 -20.28 44.69
N ALA A 321 -17.00 -21.03 43.99
CA ALA A 321 -17.00 -22.50 44.00
C ALA A 321 -16.50 -23.10 45.33
N ALA A 322 -15.73 -22.35 46.12
CA ALA A 322 -15.25 -22.79 47.43
C ALA A 322 -16.30 -22.64 48.55
N ALA A 323 -17.43 -21.95 48.30
CA ALA A 323 -18.45 -21.66 49.31
C ALA A 323 -19.61 -22.67 49.35
N SER A 324 -19.66 -23.68 48.47
CA SER A 324 -20.64 -24.78 48.58
C SER A 324 -20.09 -25.92 49.44
N LEU A 325 -20.16 -25.75 50.77
CA LEU A 325 -19.92 -26.84 51.73
C LEU A 325 -21.10 -27.84 51.71
N PRO A 326 -20.86 -29.16 51.89
CA PRO A 326 -21.92 -30.17 51.82
C PRO A 326 -22.87 -30.06 53.02
N SER A 327 -24.16 -29.94 52.73
CA SER A 327 -25.26 -30.11 53.68
C SER A 327 -25.44 -31.57 54.06
N ARG A 328 -24.50 -32.16 54.80
CA ARG A 328 -24.68 -33.45 55.49
C ARG A 328 -23.81 -33.48 56.74
N VAL A 329 -24.46 -33.45 57.90
CA VAL A 329 -24.28 -34.28 59.11
C VAL A 329 -24.70 -33.45 60.33
N LEU A 330 -25.99 -33.48 60.66
CA LEU A 330 -26.46 -33.46 62.05
C LEU A 330 -27.60 -34.47 62.20
N ARG A 331 -27.22 -35.75 62.31
CA ARG A 331 -28.09 -36.79 62.87
C ARG A 331 -27.22 -37.78 63.65
N LYS A 332 -27.04 -37.51 64.93
CA LYS A 332 -26.89 -38.47 66.05
C LYS A 332 -26.27 -37.77 67.26
N ILE A 333 -27.10 -37.32 68.19
CA ILE A 333 -26.89 -37.59 69.62
C ILE A 333 -28.28 -37.93 70.20
N ARG A 334 -28.47 -39.20 70.52
CA ARG A 334 -29.35 -39.64 71.61
C ARG A 334 -28.46 -39.70 72.84
N GLY A 335 -28.92 -39.11 73.93
CA GLY A 335 -28.29 -39.04 75.24
C GLY A 335 -29.10 -38.06 76.06
#